data_AF-A0A920GLV8-F1
#
_entry.id   AF-A0A920GLV8-F1
#
_cell.length_a   1.000
_cell.length_b   1.000
_cell.length_c   1.000
_cell.angle_alpha   90.00
_cell.angle_beta   90.00
_cell.angle_gamma   90.00
#
_symmetry.space_group_name_H-M   'P 1'
#
loop_
_entity.id
_entity.type
_entity.pdbx_description
1 polymer ?
#
loop_
_entity_poly.entity_id
_entity_poly.type
_entity_poly.pdbx_seq_one_letter_code
_entity_poly.pdbx_strand_id
1 'polypeptide(L)'
;MRLLAHYNIELEGRHAVVVGRSPILGKPMAMMMLAANATVTICHSRTRDLETLVRQADVIVGAVGRPEFIRADWIKDGAVVVDAGYHPGGVGDIELAPLTGRVSAMTPVPGGVGPMTINTLIQQTVSRASGRSPRDTRRRGARWCPPGYPRAGFPCASSSSRIWSARA
;
A
#
# COMPACT_ATOMS: atom_id res chain seq x y z
N MET A 1 0.92 -1.10 -1.79
CA MET A 1 1.32 0.28 -1.41
C MET A 1 2.00 1.06 -2.53
N ARG A 2 3.19 0.69 -3.02
CA ARG A 2 3.89 1.49 -4.05
C ARG A 2 3.08 1.70 -5.33
N LEU A 3 2.36 0.66 -5.78
CA LEU A 3 1.46 0.75 -6.93
C LEU A 3 0.33 1.76 -6.67
N LEU A 4 -0.37 1.62 -5.54
CA LEU A 4 -1.44 2.55 -5.13
C LEU A 4 -0.94 4.01 -5.06
N ALA A 5 0.23 4.22 -4.47
CA ALA A 5 0.85 5.54 -4.38
C ALA A 5 1.24 6.11 -5.74
N HIS A 6 1.77 5.29 -6.66
CA HIS A 6 2.15 5.72 -8.01
C HIS A 6 0.94 6.21 -8.82
N TYR A 7 -0.21 5.56 -8.65
CA TYR A 7 -1.48 5.92 -9.30
C TYR A 7 -2.31 6.93 -8.50
N ASN A 8 -1.75 7.53 -7.44
CA ASN A 8 -2.43 8.50 -6.58
C ASN A 8 -3.77 7.99 -6.00
N ILE A 9 -3.84 6.69 -5.70
CA ILE A 9 -5.00 6.11 -5.00
C ILE A 9 -4.89 6.50 -3.53
N GLU A 10 -5.75 7.41 -3.11
CA GLU A 10 -5.88 7.82 -1.71
C GLU A 10 -6.42 6.67 -0.85
N LEU A 11 -5.82 6.49 0.34
CA LEU A 11 -6.23 5.46 1.31
C LEU A 11 -6.77 6.07 2.61
N GLU A 12 -6.49 7.35 2.86
CA GLU A 12 -6.93 8.04 4.06
C GLU A 12 -8.46 8.05 4.14
N GLY A 13 -8.99 7.62 5.30
CA GLY A 13 -10.42 7.54 5.54
C GLY A 13 -11.17 6.42 4.80
N ARG A 14 -10.51 5.69 3.89
CA ARG A 14 -11.14 4.59 3.15
C ARG A 14 -11.22 3.32 3.98
N HIS A 15 -12.26 2.52 3.72
CA HIS A 15 -12.38 1.17 4.27
C HIS A 15 -11.63 0.16 3.39
N ALA A 16 -10.50 -0.34 3.89
CA ALA A 16 -9.72 -1.37 3.25
C ALA A 16 -10.02 -2.75 3.84
N VAL A 17 -10.35 -3.72 2.99
CA VAL A 17 -10.57 -5.11 3.37
C VAL A 17 -9.45 -5.96 2.81
N VAL A 18 -8.74 -6.69 3.68
CA VAL A 18 -7.65 -7.60 3.28
C VAL A 18 -8.12 -9.04 3.52
N VAL A 19 -8.35 -9.79 2.45
CA VAL A 19 -8.82 -11.17 2.52
C VAL A 19 -7.63 -12.11 2.46
N GLY A 20 -7.14 -12.49 3.64
CA GLY A 20 -5.92 -13.26 3.82
C GLY A 20 -5.09 -12.68 4.96
N ARG A 21 -4.49 -13.55 5.79
CA ARG A 21 -3.70 -13.15 6.97
C ARG A 21 -2.34 -13.82 7.04
N SER A 22 -1.76 -14.15 5.89
CA SER A 22 -0.42 -14.74 5.83
C SER A 22 0.62 -13.78 6.42
N PRO A 23 1.71 -14.31 7.03
CA PRO A 23 2.78 -13.48 7.59
C PRO A 23 3.50 -12.61 6.55
N ILE A 24 3.57 -13.08 5.30
CA ILE A 24 4.35 -12.44 4.24
C ILE A 24 3.53 -11.48 3.36
N LEU A 25 2.19 -11.54 3.43
CA LEU A 25 1.33 -10.74 2.56
C LEU A 25 0.18 -10.08 3.33
N GLY A 26 -0.78 -10.85 3.82
CA GLY A 26 -2.01 -10.30 4.41
C GLY A 26 -1.76 -9.40 5.63
N LYS A 27 -1.04 -9.89 6.64
CA LYS A 27 -0.72 -9.11 7.85
C LYS A 27 0.10 -7.84 7.55
N PRO A 28 1.24 -7.90 6.83
CA PRO A 28 2.00 -6.69 6.54
C PRO A 28 1.21 -5.72 5.65
N MET A 29 0.39 -6.22 4.70
CA MET A 29 -0.44 -5.37 3.86
C MET A 29 -1.47 -4.58 4.68
N ALA A 30 -2.15 -5.24 5.61
CA ALA A 30 -3.08 -4.59 6.53
C ALA A 30 -2.40 -3.52 7.37
N MET A 31 -1.23 -3.81 7.94
CA MET A 31 -0.48 -2.83 8.75
C MET A 31 0.01 -1.65 7.92
N MET A 32 0.41 -1.87 6.66
CA MET A 32 0.79 -0.78 5.76
C MET A 32 -0.38 0.11 5.35
N MET A 33 -1.58 -0.46 5.16
CA MET A 33 -2.80 0.30 4.88
C MET A 33 -3.25 1.11 6.10
N LEU A 34 -3.18 0.52 7.29
CA LEU A 34 -3.44 1.22 8.54
C LEU A 34 -2.47 2.39 8.75
N ALA A 35 -1.18 2.18 8.47
CA ALA A 35 -0.16 3.24 8.50
C ALA A 35 -0.36 4.33 7.44
N ALA A 36 -1.25 4.10 6.46
CA ALA A 36 -1.68 5.06 5.46
C ALA A 36 -3.09 5.61 5.77
N ASN A 37 -3.53 5.56 7.03
CA ASN A 37 -4.78 6.11 7.55
C ASN A 37 -6.07 5.46 7.00
N ALA A 38 -5.99 4.23 6.46
CA ALA A 38 -7.19 3.45 6.13
C ALA A 38 -7.80 2.80 7.39
N THR A 39 -9.13 2.67 7.41
CA THR A 39 -9.81 1.73 8.32
C THR A 39 -9.63 0.33 7.75
N VAL A 40 -9.06 -0.61 8.50
CA VAL A 40 -8.67 -1.92 7.96
C VAL A 40 -9.43 -3.07 8.61
N THR A 41 -10.10 -3.88 7.79
CA THR A 41 -10.69 -5.17 8.18
C THR A 41 -9.84 -6.31 7.62
N ILE A 42 -9.40 -7.23 8.49
CA ILE A 42 -8.61 -8.41 8.09
C ILE A 42 -9.50 -9.65 8.12
N CYS A 43 -9.72 -10.25 6.95
CA CYS A 43 -10.51 -11.46 6.78
C CYS A 43 -9.63 -12.71 6.62
N HIS A 44 -10.18 -13.88 6.92
CA HIS A 44 -9.51 -15.17 6.81
C HIS A 44 -10.50 -16.34 6.72
N SER A 45 -10.00 -17.57 6.68
CA SER A 45 -10.78 -18.81 6.55
C SER A 45 -11.82 -19.09 7.66
N ARG A 46 -11.88 -18.25 8.70
CA ARG A 46 -12.85 -18.36 9.80
C ARG A 46 -13.73 -17.11 9.93
N THR A 47 -13.61 -16.18 8.98
CA THR A 47 -14.46 -15.01 8.91
C THR A 47 -15.87 -15.45 8.54
N ARG A 48 -16.85 -15.02 9.35
CA ARG A 48 -18.27 -15.17 9.04
C ARG A 48 -18.70 -14.02 8.14
N ASP A 49 -19.66 -14.27 7.26
CA ASP A 49 -20.26 -13.27 6.38
C ASP A 49 -19.23 -12.48 5.57
N LEU A 50 -18.24 -13.19 5.01
CA LEU A 50 -17.13 -12.62 4.25
C LEU A 50 -17.62 -11.71 3.11
N GLU A 51 -18.64 -12.13 2.40
CA GLU A 51 -19.26 -11.36 1.31
C GLU A 51 -19.69 -9.97 1.77
N THR A 52 -20.39 -9.87 2.90
CA THR A 52 -20.87 -8.59 3.45
C THR A 52 -19.70 -7.64 3.75
N LEU A 53 -18.60 -8.17 4.28
CA LEU A 53 -17.40 -7.37 4.53
C LEU A 53 -16.74 -6.90 3.23
N VAL A 54 -16.64 -7.77 2.23
CA VAL A 54 -16.10 -7.41 0.91
C VAL A 54 -16.96 -6.35 0.21
N ARG A 55 -18.29 -6.43 0.32
CA ARG A 55 -19.24 -5.44 -0.23
C ARG A 55 -19.09 -4.04 0.37
N GLN A 56 -18.49 -3.92 1.55
CA GLN A 56 -18.24 -2.63 2.21
C GLN A 56 -16.88 -2.02 1.86
N ALA A 57 -16.02 -2.74 1.13
CA ALA A 57 -14.65 -2.33 0.87
C ALA A 57 -14.59 -1.21 -0.19
N ASP A 58 -13.96 -0.09 0.15
CA ASP A 58 -13.51 0.89 -0.85
C ASP A 58 -12.23 0.43 -1.54
N VAL A 59 -11.43 -0.37 -0.82
CA VAL A 59 -10.22 -1.01 -1.32
C VAL A 59 -10.21 -2.48 -0.87
N ILE A 60 -10.16 -3.41 -1.81
CA ILE A 60 -10.12 -4.85 -1.54
C ILE A 60 -8.76 -5.42 -1.92
N VAL A 61 -8.16 -6.23 -1.04
CA VAL A 61 -6.95 -7.01 -1.34
C VAL A 61 -7.25 -8.51 -1.28
N GLY A 62 -7.11 -9.19 -2.41
CA GLY A 62 -7.14 -10.65 -2.52
C GLY A 62 -5.77 -11.25 -2.17
N ALA A 63 -5.73 -12.09 -1.15
CA ALA A 63 -4.51 -12.68 -0.59
C ALA A 63 -4.76 -14.10 -0.04
N VAL A 64 -5.58 -14.87 -0.73
CA VAL A 64 -6.14 -16.16 -0.27
C VAL A 64 -5.33 -17.34 -0.79
N GLY A 65 -4.76 -17.24 -2.00
CA GLY A 65 -4.11 -18.35 -2.68
C GLY A 65 -5.11 -19.40 -3.16
N ARG A 66 -6.27 -18.96 -3.68
CA ARG A 66 -7.29 -19.81 -4.30
C ARG A 66 -7.84 -19.12 -5.54
N PRO A 67 -7.83 -19.77 -6.72
CA PRO A 67 -8.22 -19.11 -7.96
C PRO A 67 -9.67 -18.64 -7.88
N GLU A 68 -9.91 -17.37 -8.23
CA GLU A 68 -11.24 -16.76 -8.35
C GLU A 68 -12.15 -16.97 -7.13
N PHE A 69 -11.56 -17.08 -5.94
CA PHE A 69 -12.31 -17.30 -4.71
C PHE A 69 -13.18 -16.10 -4.33
N ILE A 70 -12.69 -14.89 -4.55
CA ILE A 70 -13.43 -13.65 -4.31
C ILE A 70 -14.24 -13.35 -5.57
N ARG A 71 -15.56 -13.49 -5.44
CA ARG A 71 -16.50 -13.34 -6.55
C ARG A 71 -16.70 -11.88 -6.94
N ALA A 72 -16.91 -11.62 -8.23
CA ALA A 72 -17.03 -10.26 -8.75
C ALA A 72 -18.31 -9.53 -8.28
N ASP A 73 -19.36 -10.28 -7.93
CA ASP A 73 -20.61 -9.74 -7.42
C ASP A 73 -20.49 -9.25 -5.97
N TRP A 74 -19.49 -9.71 -5.21
CA TRP A 74 -19.22 -9.25 -3.84
C TRP A 74 -18.55 -7.88 -3.80
N ILE A 75 -17.94 -7.45 -4.90
CA ILE A 75 -17.12 -6.23 -4.95
C ILE A 75 -18.02 -5.01 -5.15
N LYS A 76 -17.81 -4.00 -4.29
CA LYS A 76 -18.47 -2.70 -4.35
C LYS A 76 -18.12 -1.99 -5.66
N ASP A 77 -19.13 -1.41 -6.33
CA ASP A 77 -18.89 -0.57 -7.50
C ASP A 77 -18.05 0.67 -7.12
N GLY A 78 -17.12 1.03 -8.00
CA GLY A 78 -16.13 2.09 -7.75
C GLY A 78 -14.98 1.70 -6.81
N ALA A 79 -14.94 0.48 -6.26
CA ALA A 79 -13.85 0.03 -5.41
C ALA A 79 -12.50 -0.01 -6.16
N VAL A 80 -11.41 -0.02 -5.40
CA VAL A 80 -10.07 -0.34 -5.90
C VAL A 80 -9.76 -1.80 -5.58
N VAL A 81 -9.40 -2.57 -6.61
CA VAL A 81 -9.19 -4.01 -6.52
C VAL A 81 -7.70 -4.35 -6.65
N VAL A 82 -7.14 -4.97 -5.63
CA VAL A 82 -5.74 -5.43 -5.61
C VAL A 82 -5.74 -6.94 -5.48
N ASP A 83 -5.37 -7.63 -6.56
CA ASP A 83 -5.24 -9.08 -6.59
C ASP A 83 -3.76 -9.46 -6.49
N ALA A 84 -3.39 -10.09 -5.36
CA ALA A 84 -2.04 -10.59 -5.13
C ALA A 84 -1.90 -12.10 -5.40
N GLY A 85 -2.99 -12.75 -5.82
CA GLY A 85 -3.02 -14.15 -6.22
C GLY A 85 -2.32 -14.38 -7.56
N TYR A 86 -1.78 -15.57 -7.74
CA TYR A 86 -1.31 -16.06 -9.03
C TYR A 86 -1.43 -17.57 -9.08
N HIS A 87 -2.15 -18.07 -10.08
CA HIS A 87 -2.41 -19.47 -10.35
C HIS A 87 -2.02 -19.81 -11.81
N PRO A 88 -1.75 -21.08 -12.12
CA PRO A 88 -1.48 -21.51 -13.51
C PRO A 88 -2.55 -20.99 -14.48
N GLY A 89 -2.12 -20.48 -15.63
CA GLY A 89 -3.01 -19.80 -16.59
C GLY A 89 -3.16 -18.30 -16.36
N GLY A 90 -2.44 -17.73 -15.38
CA GLY A 90 -2.47 -16.28 -15.14
C GLY A 90 -3.73 -15.82 -14.40
N VAL A 91 -4.32 -16.70 -13.60
CA VAL A 91 -5.55 -16.43 -12.85
C VAL A 91 -5.20 -15.91 -11.46
N GLY A 92 -5.93 -14.90 -10.98
CA GLY A 92 -5.78 -14.32 -9.65
C GLY A 92 -6.68 -14.95 -8.59
N ASP A 93 -6.72 -14.37 -7.39
CA ASP A 93 -7.65 -14.77 -6.33
C ASP A 93 -9.06 -14.15 -6.51
N ILE A 94 -9.21 -13.18 -7.42
CA ILE A 94 -10.43 -12.41 -7.66
C ILE A 94 -10.93 -12.64 -9.10
N GLU A 95 -12.24 -12.79 -9.29
CA GLU A 95 -12.87 -12.78 -10.62
C GLU A 95 -12.75 -11.38 -11.26
N LEU A 96 -11.73 -11.16 -12.11
CA LEU A 96 -11.45 -9.82 -12.67
C LEU A 96 -12.29 -9.48 -13.91
N ALA A 97 -12.58 -10.45 -14.77
CA ALA A 97 -13.24 -10.19 -16.06
C ALA A 97 -14.59 -9.44 -15.90
N PRO A 98 -15.48 -9.82 -14.97
CA PRO A 98 -16.76 -9.13 -14.77
C PRO A 98 -16.65 -7.75 -14.09
N LEU A 99 -15.47 -7.36 -13.61
CA LEU A 99 -15.25 -6.06 -12.94
C LEU A 99 -14.90 -4.94 -13.91
N THR A 100 -14.63 -5.27 -15.18
CA THR A 100 -14.30 -4.30 -16.22
C THR A 100 -15.39 -3.22 -16.32
N GLY A 101 -15.03 -1.96 -16.05
CA GLY A 101 -15.95 -0.84 -16.07
C GLY A 101 -16.80 -0.64 -14.81
N ARG A 102 -16.74 -1.55 -13.83
CA ARG A 102 -17.45 -1.42 -12.53
C ARG A 102 -16.59 -0.81 -11.43
N VAL A 103 -15.28 -1.04 -11.48
CA VAL A 103 -14.32 -0.65 -10.43
C VAL A 103 -13.51 0.57 -10.86
N SER A 104 -13.02 1.37 -9.90
CA SER A 104 -12.24 2.58 -10.22
C SER A 104 -10.82 2.26 -10.65
N ALA A 105 -10.23 1.19 -10.12
CA ALA A 105 -8.95 0.66 -10.54
C ALA A 105 -8.86 -0.83 -10.18
N MET A 106 -8.13 -1.61 -10.97
CA MET A 106 -7.82 -3.01 -10.67
C MET A 106 -6.40 -3.37 -11.09
N THR A 107 -5.76 -4.27 -10.35
CA THR A 107 -4.47 -4.85 -10.77
C THR A 107 -4.70 -6.06 -11.66
N PRO A 108 -4.12 -6.10 -12.88
CA PRO A 108 -4.24 -7.27 -13.74
C PRO A 108 -3.44 -8.45 -13.19
N VAL A 109 -3.90 -9.66 -13.48
CA VAL A 109 -3.14 -10.90 -13.28
C VAL A 109 -3.07 -11.60 -14.65
N PRO A 110 -1.86 -11.87 -15.18
CA PRO A 110 -0.55 -11.43 -14.70
C PRO A 110 -0.29 -9.92 -14.92
N GLY A 111 0.83 -9.42 -14.38
CA GLY A 111 1.35 -8.07 -14.69
C GLY A 111 1.07 -6.98 -13.65
N GLY A 112 0.25 -7.25 -12.64
CA GLY A 112 -0.05 -6.31 -11.56
C GLY A 112 0.91 -6.41 -10.37
N VAL A 113 0.50 -7.15 -9.33
CA VAL A 113 1.23 -7.21 -8.06
C VAL A 113 2.56 -7.95 -8.17
N GLY A 114 2.63 -9.02 -8.96
CA GLY A 114 3.82 -9.87 -9.10
C GLY A 114 5.12 -9.11 -9.44
N PRO A 115 5.17 -8.34 -10.54
CA PRO A 115 6.34 -7.53 -10.90
C PRO A 115 6.73 -6.52 -9.81
N MET A 116 5.75 -5.97 -9.08
CA MET A 116 6.00 -5.01 -8.01
C MET A 116 6.66 -5.65 -6.78
N THR A 117 6.42 -6.93 -6.52
CA THR A 117 7.11 -7.69 -5.47
C THR A 117 8.61 -7.78 -5.78
N ILE A 118 8.97 -8.17 -7.00
CA ILE A 118 10.37 -8.26 -7.45
C ILE A 118 11.03 -6.88 -7.40
N ASN A 119 10.39 -5.86 -7.97
CA ASN A 119 10.87 -4.48 -7.93
C ASN A 119 11.11 -3.97 -6.50
N THR A 120 10.22 -4.30 -5.57
CA THR A 120 10.36 -3.85 -4.17
C THR A 120 11.51 -4.54 -3.46
N LEU A 121 11.72 -5.84 -3.71
CA LEU A 121 12.89 -6.55 -3.19
C LEU A 121 14.19 -5.89 -3.68
N ILE A 122 14.34 -5.69 -4.98
CA ILE A 122 15.55 -5.07 -5.56
C ILE A 122 15.76 -3.66 -5.03
N GLN A 123 14.69 -2.85 -4.97
CA GLN A 123 14.76 -1.49 -4.45
C GLN A 123 15.21 -1.44 -2.99
N GLN A 124 14.75 -2.38 -2.16
CA GLN A 124 15.21 -2.50 -0.78
C GLN A 124 16.67 -2.93 -0.70
N THR A 125 17.10 -3.92 -1.50
CA THR A 125 18.49 -4.37 -1.59
C THR A 125 19.44 -3.23 -1.97
N VAL A 126 19.12 -2.47 -3.01
CA VAL A 126 19.91 -1.32 -3.46
C VAL A 126 19.94 -0.20 -2.42
N SER A 127 18.81 0.08 -1.77
CA SER A 127 18.75 1.08 -0.70
C SER A 127 19.67 0.72 0.47
N ARG A 128 19.73 -0.57 0.83
CA ARG A 128 20.62 -1.07 1.89
C ARG A 128 22.09 -1.04 1.48
N ALA A 129 22.42 -1.47 0.25
CA ALA A 129 23.79 -1.42 -0.27
C ALA A 129 24.34 0.01 -0.36
N SER A 130 23.49 0.99 -0.70
CA SER A 130 23.87 2.41 -0.79
C SER A 130 23.93 3.15 0.55
N GLY A 131 23.71 2.46 1.68
CA GLY A 131 23.66 3.08 3.00
C GLY A 131 22.44 4.00 3.22
N ARG A 132 21.50 4.06 2.27
CA ARG A 132 20.25 4.81 2.41
C ARG A 132 19.30 4.05 3.33
N SER A 133 19.12 4.57 4.55
CA SER A 133 18.05 4.10 5.42
C SER A 133 16.70 4.41 4.77
N PRO A 134 15.71 3.48 4.78
CA PRO A 134 14.37 3.75 4.25
C PRO A 134 13.66 4.95 4.90
N ARG A 135 14.15 5.45 6.03
CA ARG A 135 13.65 6.65 6.72
C ARG A 135 14.13 7.97 6.12
N ASP A 136 15.09 7.93 5.18
CA ASP A 136 15.76 9.13 4.66
C ASP A 136 14.91 9.86 3.59
N THR A 137 13.96 9.18 2.95
CA THR A 137 13.15 9.79 1.88
C THR A 137 12.04 10.73 2.38
N ARG A 138 11.62 10.64 3.66
CA ARG A 138 10.70 11.61 4.28
C ARG A 138 11.42 12.82 4.90
N ARG A 139 12.75 12.87 4.87
CA ARG A 139 13.57 13.93 5.50
C ARG A 139 14.19 14.91 4.50
N ARG A 140 13.54 15.22 3.37
CA ARG A 140 13.89 16.42 2.56
C ARG A 140 13.47 17.76 3.22
N GLY A 141 13.32 17.78 4.55
CA GLY A 141 13.05 19.00 5.32
C GLY A 141 13.45 18.96 6.80
N ALA A 142 13.95 17.84 7.33
CA ALA A 142 14.33 17.76 8.75
C ALA A 142 15.59 16.90 8.93
N ARG A 143 16.73 17.56 9.14
CA ARG A 143 17.98 16.94 9.61
C ARG A 143 17.69 16.20 10.92
N TRP A 144 18.00 14.91 11.00
CA TRP A 144 17.95 14.16 12.26
C TRP A 144 19.32 14.24 12.94
N CYS A 145 19.37 14.78 14.15
CA CYS A 145 20.43 14.49 15.10
C CYS A 145 19.86 13.57 16.18
N PRO A 146 20.44 12.39 16.46
CA PRO A 146 20.12 11.64 17.67
C PRO A 146 20.55 12.43 18.91
N PRO A 147 19.81 12.35 20.04
CA PRO A 147 20.27 12.89 21.31
C PRO A 147 21.46 12.06 21.81
N GLY A 148 22.59 12.72 22.12
CA GLY A 148 23.71 12.11 22.85
C GLY A 148 25.09 12.09 22.16
N TYR A 149 25.26 12.64 20.96
CA TYR A 149 26.59 12.78 20.33
C TYR A 149 26.93 14.25 20.08
N PRO A 150 27.92 14.84 20.79
CA PRO A 150 28.45 16.15 20.41
C PRO A 150 29.22 15.99 19.09
N ARG A 151 28.80 16.69 18.02
CA ARG A 151 29.61 16.79 16.81
C ARG A 151 30.70 17.82 17.03
N ALA A 152 31.94 17.37 16.98
CA ALA A 152 33.09 18.25 16.77
C ALA A 152 32.88 19.07 15.48
N GLY A 153 32.94 20.39 15.66
CA GLY A 153 33.17 21.45 14.67
C GLY A 153 32.68 21.27 13.24
N PHE A 154 31.54 21.87 12.91
CA PHE A 154 31.34 22.62 11.66
C PHE A 154 30.23 23.67 11.87
N PRO A 155 30.37 24.92 11.39
CA PRO A 155 29.46 26.01 11.71
C PRO A 155 28.07 25.84 11.08
N CYS A 156 27.04 26.08 11.89
CA CYS A 156 25.64 26.14 11.47
C CYS A 156 25.43 27.40 10.62
N ALA A 157 25.03 27.26 9.36
CA ALA A 157 24.59 28.40 8.56
C ALA A 157 23.35 29.01 9.22
N SER A 158 23.49 30.23 9.72
CA SER A 158 22.46 30.98 10.42
C SER A 158 21.25 31.25 9.52
N SER A 159 20.07 30.84 9.99
CA SER A 159 18.78 31.21 9.45
C SER A 159 18.50 32.70 9.72
N SER A 160 18.78 33.56 8.75
CA SER A 160 18.22 34.92 8.73
C SER A 160 16.84 34.90 8.07
N SER A 161 15.81 34.93 8.92
CA SER A 161 14.62 35.79 8.81
C SER A 161 14.04 36.04 7.40
N ARG A 162 12.82 35.57 7.15
CA ARG A 162 11.81 36.37 6.42
C ARG A 162 10.42 36.09 6.99
N ILE A 163 10.00 37.07 7.79
CA ILE A 163 8.67 37.29 8.34
C ILE A 163 7.75 37.82 7.20
N TRP A 164 6.46 37.57 7.38
CA TRP A 164 5.32 37.95 6.54
C TRP A 164 5.11 39.46 6.32
N SER A 165 4.30 39.75 5.28
CA SER A 165 3.58 41.01 4.94
C SER A 165 4.37 42.10 4.18
N ALA A 166 3.85 42.87 3.22
CA ALA A 166 2.48 43.15 2.80
C ALA A 166 2.41 43.68 1.34
N ARG A 167 1.24 43.46 0.70
CA ARG A 167 0.48 44.27 -0.29
C ARG A 167 1.21 45.27 -1.21
N ALA A 168 1.03 45.11 -2.52
CA ALA A 168 0.19 45.94 -3.41
C ALA A 168 0.18 45.31 -4.81
#